data_AF-A0A543HS24-F1
#
_entry.id   AF-A0A543HS24-F1
#
_cell.length_a   1.000
_cell.length_b   1.000
_cell.length_c   1.000
_cell.angle_alpha   90.00
_cell.angle_beta   90.00
_cell.angle_gamma   90.00
#
_symmetry.space_group_name_H-M   'P 1'
#
loop_
_entity.id
_entity.type
_entity.pdbx_description
1 polymer ?
#
loop_
_entity_poly.entity_id
_entity_poly.type
_entity_poly.pdbx_seq_one_letter_code
_entity_poly.pdbx_strand_id
1 'polypeptide(L)'
;MALNQRPHTKPAVSQDRSLLTTEPNSDSDSEIRNHSIDVTAAGVTINDTLLETLTISSLTELLGQPRIMPPDDPMPDKNGIIANTVVTWDLAGVFALTKGNDEAVELRILLANDPDGDATVPAQFAHKRPSHLLSGILTVDGRAPLDAIPAEELRNAYLFLNVNTGNWRAIFFLNATECGEIQRMESSERRAKAETDEVADIVRAAPHPFAWVSISYNTPKIVKKSSGKWKHPAPSEPSLELASFPFRLAVIQELMYEQDALSPRFDVYDFAQDQGARSFDPYELGDEIIPSVRTWFRKLSIPVRLAERVETLVLDGGNDIYRQLIPHWDGEDDVFDIKSVKNEDLAPFTRLRKIQDIGGLLGPRAQATLIKRGIEVEDEDEHHQGLGLD
;
A
#
# COMPACT_ATOMS: atom_id res chain seq x y z
N MET A 1 14.64 -63.89 -84.57
CA MET A 1 13.83 -63.52 -85.75
C MET A 1 12.47 -64.18 -85.58
N ALA A 2 11.37 -63.42 -85.73
CA ALA A 2 9.96 -63.81 -85.57
C ALA A 2 9.51 -64.14 -84.12
N LEU A 3 8.70 -63.28 -83.49
CA LEU A 3 7.21 -63.22 -83.51
C LEU A 3 6.57 -64.40 -82.73
N ASN A 4 5.46 -64.30 -82.00
CA ASN A 4 4.59 -63.23 -81.52
C ASN A 4 3.51 -63.94 -80.66
N GLN A 5 2.81 -63.18 -79.81
CA GLN A 5 1.40 -63.36 -79.40
C GLN A 5 1.00 -63.87 -77.98
N ARG A 6 0.35 -62.91 -77.32
CA ARG A 6 -0.94 -62.91 -76.56
C ARG A 6 -0.93 -63.17 -75.04
N PRO A 7 -1.71 -62.36 -74.28
CA PRO A 7 -1.81 -62.43 -72.83
C PRO A 7 -2.97 -63.34 -72.38
N HIS A 8 -2.79 -63.95 -71.20
CA HIS A 8 -3.84 -64.66 -70.47
C HIS A 8 -4.23 -63.88 -69.22
N THR A 9 -5.52 -63.55 -69.12
CA THR A 9 -6.21 -63.22 -67.87
C THR A 9 -6.56 -64.50 -67.12
N LYS A 10 -6.36 -64.50 -65.79
CA LYS A 10 -7.10 -65.34 -64.83
C LYS A 10 -7.28 -64.59 -63.50
N PRO A 11 -8.42 -64.77 -62.80
CA PRO A 11 -8.78 -64.03 -61.59
C PRO A 11 -8.48 -64.82 -60.29
N ALA A 12 -8.38 -64.12 -59.17
CA ALA A 12 -8.45 -64.68 -57.80
C ALA A 12 -9.07 -63.62 -56.86
N VAL A 13 -10.32 -63.80 -56.42
CA VAL A 13 -10.77 -64.41 -55.15
C VAL A 13 -10.68 -63.45 -53.94
N SER A 14 -11.88 -63.15 -53.46
CA SER A 14 -12.30 -62.42 -52.26
C SER A 14 -11.70 -62.96 -50.96
N GLN A 15 -11.23 -62.04 -50.10
CA GLN A 15 -11.36 -62.19 -48.65
C GLN A 15 -11.85 -60.90 -48.01
N ASP A 16 -12.91 -61.10 -47.24
CA ASP A 16 -13.75 -60.18 -46.53
C ASP A 16 -13.02 -59.63 -45.29
N ARG A 17 -13.05 -58.30 -45.09
CA ARG A 17 -12.74 -57.65 -43.81
C ARG A 17 -13.50 -56.33 -43.74
N SER A 18 -14.68 -56.43 -43.15
CA SER A 18 -15.50 -55.33 -42.66
C SER A 18 -14.69 -54.42 -41.73
N LEU A 19 -14.28 -53.26 -42.23
CA LEU A 19 -13.91 -52.11 -41.40
C LEU A 19 -15.17 -51.25 -41.28
N LEU A 20 -15.82 -51.35 -40.12
CA LEU A 20 -16.77 -50.35 -39.66
C LEU A 20 -16.02 -49.01 -39.62
N THR A 21 -16.38 -48.12 -40.54
CA THR A 21 -16.09 -46.69 -40.43
C THR A 21 -16.91 -46.15 -39.27
N THR A 22 -16.33 -46.12 -38.07
CA THR A 22 -16.77 -45.21 -37.02
C THR A 22 -16.29 -43.82 -37.41
N GLU A 23 -17.22 -42.97 -37.84
CA GLU A 23 -17.00 -41.53 -37.93
C GLU A 23 -16.45 -41.04 -36.59
N PRO A 24 -15.36 -40.26 -36.56
CA PRO A 24 -15.01 -39.54 -35.34
C PRO A 24 -16.07 -38.48 -35.12
N ASN A 25 -16.77 -38.61 -33.99
CA ASN A 25 -17.70 -37.65 -33.44
C ASN A 25 -17.04 -36.25 -33.44
N SER A 26 -17.45 -35.39 -34.36
CA SER A 26 -17.04 -34.00 -34.44
C SER A 26 -17.84 -33.20 -33.42
N ASP A 27 -17.47 -33.32 -32.15
CA ASP A 27 -17.94 -32.44 -31.09
C ASP A 27 -16.74 -31.99 -30.27
N SER A 28 -16.12 -30.89 -30.70
CA SER A 28 -15.45 -29.91 -29.83
C SER A 28 -15.02 -28.70 -30.67
N ASP A 29 -15.96 -28.11 -31.40
CA ASP A 29 -15.84 -26.68 -31.68
C ASP A 29 -16.11 -25.98 -30.35
N SER A 30 -15.03 -25.51 -29.72
CA SER A 30 -15.09 -24.63 -28.57
C SER A 30 -15.66 -23.29 -29.01
N GLU A 31 -16.99 -23.18 -29.07
CA GLU A 31 -17.67 -21.93 -29.39
C GLU A 31 -17.19 -20.85 -28.42
N ILE A 32 -16.62 -19.77 -28.95
CA ILE A 32 -16.31 -18.56 -28.18
C ILE A 32 -17.65 -18.06 -27.63
N ARG A 33 -17.84 -18.19 -26.33
CA ARG A 33 -19.06 -17.71 -25.65
C ARG A 33 -18.87 -16.23 -25.32
N ASN A 34 -19.85 -15.43 -25.70
CA ASN A 34 -19.92 -14.05 -25.23
C ASN A 34 -20.23 -14.05 -23.73
N HIS A 35 -19.43 -13.33 -22.95
CA HIS A 35 -19.59 -13.14 -21.52
C HIS A 35 -19.93 -11.68 -21.22
N SER A 36 -21.07 -11.44 -20.56
CA SER A 36 -21.39 -10.15 -19.97
C SER A 36 -20.91 -10.15 -18.52
N ILE A 37 -19.98 -9.27 -18.19
CA ILE A 37 -19.39 -9.15 -16.86
C ILE A 37 -19.69 -7.76 -16.29
N ASP A 38 -20.31 -7.70 -15.12
CA ASP A 38 -20.58 -6.43 -14.42
C ASP A 38 -20.03 -6.47 -13.00
N VAL A 39 -19.31 -5.42 -12.62
CA VAL A 39 -18.82 -5.26 -11.24
C VAL A 39 -19.76 -4.33 -10.50
N THR A 40 -20.34 -4.80 -9.40
CA THR A 40 -21.28 -4.03 -8.58
C THR A 40 -20.91 -4.07 -7.11
N ALA A 41 -21.55 -3.23 -6.31
CA ALA A 41 -21.37 -3.25 -4.85
C ALA A 41 -21.73 -4.62 -4.22
N ALA A 42 -22.59 -5.41 -4.88
CA ALA A 42 -23.01 -6.73 -4.40
C ALA A 42 -22.02 -7.86 -4.77
N GLY A 43 -21.22 -7.68 -5.82
CA GLY A 43 -20.42 -8.77 -6.38
C GLY A 43 -20.08 -8.57 -7.85
N VAL A 44 -19.45 -9.59 -8.43
CA VAL A 44 -19.20 -9.68 -9.87
C VAL A 44 -20.28 -10.53 -10.50
N THR A 45 -21.05 -9.98 -11.43
CA THR A 45 -22.05 -10.73 -12.18
C THR A 45 -21.44 -11.22 -13.49
N ILE A 46 -21.58 -12.50 -13.82
CA ILE A 46 -21.17 -13.08 -15.10
C ILE A 46 -22.40 -13.77 -15.71
N ASN A 47 -22.84 -13.33 -16.89
CA ASN A 47 -24.02 -13.88 -17.59
C ASN A 47 -25.24 -13.99 -16.67
N ASP A 48 -25.59 -12.89 -16.00
CA ASP A 48 -26.70 -12.76 -15.03
C ASP A 48 -26.53 -13.54 -13.71
N THR A 49 -25.42 -14.25 -13.51
CA THR A 49 -25.13 -14.96 -12.26
C THR A 49 -24.25 -14.11 -11.35
N LEU A 50 -24.78 -13.70 -10.20
CA LEU A 50 -24.04 -12.93 -9.19
C LEU A 50 -23.06 -13.82 -8.42
N LEU A 51 -21.80 -13.40 -8.40
CA LEU A 51 -20.73 -13.95 -7.57
C LEU A 51 -20.41 -12.96 -6.45
N GLU A 52 -20.90 -13.25 -5.23
CA GLU A 52 -20.53 -12.49 -4.02
C GLU A 52 -19.06 -12.74 -3.60
N THR A 53 -18.51 -13.88 -4.02
CA THR A 53 -17.09 -14.24 -3.86
C THR A 53 -16.56 -14.85 -5.15
N LEU A 54 -15.25 -14.68 -5.41
CA LEU A 54 -14.62 -15.17 -6.63
C LEU A 54 -14.05 -16.58 -6.44
N THR A 55 -14.92 -17.58 -6.26
CA THR A 55 -14.47 -18.98 -6.18
C THR A 55 -14.10 -19.53 -7.55
N ILE A 56 -12.99 -20.26 -7.66
CA ILE A 56 -12.55 -20.95 -8.88
C ILE A 56 -13.59 -21.95 -9.36
N SER A 57 -14.26 -22.65 -8.43
CA SER A 57 -15.36 -23.55 -8.76
C SER A 57 -16.50 -22.84 -9.50
N SER A 58 -17.05 -21.75 -8.95
CA SER A 58 -18.13 -20.99 -9.61
C SER A 58 -17.68 -20.34 -10.93
N LEU A 59 -16.45 -19.83 -10.99
CA LEU A 59 -15.89 -19.28 -12.23
C LEU A 59 -15.74 -20.36 -13.30
N THR A 60 -15.33 -21.57 -12.93
CA THR A 60 -15.20 -22.72 -13.84
C THR A 60 -16.55 -23.18 -14.39
N GLU A 61 -17.60 -23.15 -13.58
CA GLU A 61 -18.96 -23.46 -14.04
C GLU A 61 -19.45 -22.47 -15.11
N LEU A 62 -19.10 -21.19 -14.96
CA LEU A 62 -19.57 -20.11 -15.85
C LEU A 62 -18.68 -19.92 -17.09
N LEU A 63 -17.37 -20.10 -16.96
CA LEU A 63 -16.36 -19.79 -17.99
C LEU A 63 -15.78 -21.06 -18.65
N GLY A 64 -16.12 -22.24 -18.15
CA GLY A 64 -15.61 -23.52 -18.66
C GLY A 64 -14.30 -23.96 -17.99
N GLN A 65 -13.63 -24.94 -18.61
CA GLN A 65 -12.44 -25.56 -18.03
C GLN A 65 -11.22 -24.61 -18.08
N PRO A 66 -10.56 -24.34 -16.93
CA PRO A 66 -9.36 -23.51 -16.90
C PRO A 66 -8.08 -24.32 -17.11
N ARG A 67 -6.99 -23.62 -17.45
CA ARG A 67 -5.63 -24.07 -17.14
C ARG A 67 -5.22 -23.57 -15.76
N ILE A 68 -4.60 -24.44 -14.98
CA ILE A 68 -4.06 -24.11 -13.66
C ILE A 68 -2.54 -24.12 -13.72
N MET A 69 -1.93 -23.04 -13.25
CA MET A 69 -0.49 -22.81 -13.31
C MET A 69 0.00 -22.47 -11.90
N PRO A 70 0.55 -23.45 -11.16
CA PRO A 70 1.12 -23.21 -9.84
C PRO A 70 2.34 -22.28 -9.93
N PRO A 71 2.74 -21.65 -8.81
CA PRO A 71 3.96 -20.86 -8.77
C PRO A 71 5.19 -21.74 -9.03
N ASP A 72 6.23 -21.13 -9.61
CA ASP A 72 7.50 -21.81 -9.91
C ASP A 72 8.23 -22.24 -8.62
N ASP A 73 8.12 -21.44 -7.55
CA ASP A 73 8.50 -21.79 -6.19
C ASP A 73 7.29 -21.61 -5.26
N PRO A 74 6.75 -22.69 -4.66
CA PRO A 74 5.63 -22.62 -3.73
C PRO A 74 6.05 -22.21 -2.32
N MET A 75 7.34 -22.04 -2.04
CA MET A 75 7.81 -21.64 -0.71
C MET A 75 7.56 -20.15 -0.45
N PRO A 76 7.29 -19.77 0.82
CA PRO A 76 7.24 -18.37 1.20
C PRO A 76 8.60 -17.70 0.98
N ASP A 77 8.60 -16.48 0.47
CA ASP A 77 9.82 -15.67 0.37
C ASP A 77 10.34 -15.26 1.76
N LYS A 78 11.44 -14.48 1.79
CA LYS A 78 12.05 -13.97 3.04
C LYS A 78 11.09 -13.17 3.93
N ASN A 79 9.97 -12.69 3.39
CA ASN A 79 8.94 -11.94 4.09
C ASN A 79 7.70 -12.81 4.40
N GLY A 80 7.76 -14.12 4.11
CA GLY A 80 6.64 -15.04 4.31
C GLY A 80 5.57 -14.97 3.21
N ILE A 81 5.84 -14.33 2.07
CA ILE A 81 4.87 -14.18 0.98
C ILE A 81 4.95 -15.40 0.05
N ILE A 82 3.80 -16.06 -0.14
CA ILE A 82 3.65 -17.18 -1.08
C ILE A 82 3.20 -16.63 -2.44
N ALA A 83 3.89 -17.04 -3.51
CA ALA A 83 3.54 -16.70 -4.88
C ALA A 83 2.17 -17.28 -5.29
N ASN A 84 1.43 -16.57 -6.14
CA ASN A 84 0.06 -16.96 -6.49
C ASN A 84 0.04 -18.12 -7.50
N THR A 85 -0.98 -18.97 -7.39
CA THR A 85 -1.41 -19.85 -8.49
C THR A 85 -2.22 -19.03 -9.47
N VAL A 86 -1.96 -19.20 -10.77
CA VAL A 86 -2.72 -18.55 -11.85
C VAL A 86 -3.71 -19.56 -12.42
N VAL A 87 -4.99 -19.20 -12.47
CA VAL A 87 -6.06 -20.02 -13.06
C VAL A 87 -6.64 -19.26 -14.25
N THR A 88 -6.50 -19.80 -15.46
CA THR A 88 -6.77 -19.07 -16.71
C THR A 88 -7.89 -19.75 -17.51
N TRP A 89 -8.93 -18.98 -17.84
CA TRP A 89 -9.99 -19.33 -18.79
C TRP A 89 -9.70 -18.66 -20.13
N ASP A 90 -8.92 -19.37 -20.94
CA ASP A 90 -8.33 -18.88 -22.18
C ASP A 90 -9.34 -18.23 -23.14
N LEU A 91 -10.42 -18.94 -23.45
CA LEU A 91 -11.44 -18.48 -24.42
C LEU A 91 -12.30 -17.33 -23.89
N ALA A 92 -12.39 -17.19 -22.57
CA ALA A 92 -13.13 -16.09 -21.93
C ALA A 92 -12.27 -14.83 -21.81
N GLY A 93 -10.95 -14.92 -22.03
CA GLY A 93 -10.03 -13.81 -21.78
C GLY A 93 -9.90 -13.45 -20.30
N VAL A 94 -10.14 -14.41 -19.40
CA VAL A 94 -10.18 -14.21 -17.94
C VAL A 94 -9.11 -15.05 -17.27
N PHE A 95 -8.47 -14.52 -16.23
CA PHE A 95 -7.65 -15.31 -15.32
C PHE A 95 -7.75 -14.81 -13.89
N ALA A 96 -7.61 -15.71 -12.93
CA ALA A 96 -7.65 -15.41 -11.51
C ALA A 96 -6.30 -15.72 -10.85
N LEU A 97 -5.97 -14.99 -9.81
CA LEU A 97 -4.87 -15.29 -8.90
C LEU A 97 -5.44 -15.85 -7.60
N THR A 98 -4.88 -16.96 -7.12
CA THR A 98 -5.25 -17.57 -5.83
C THR A 98 -4.03 -17.87 -4.98
N LYS A 99 -4.25 -18.08 -3.68
CA LYS A 99 -3.22 -18.57 -2.75
C LYS A 99 -3.18 -20.11 -2.67
N GLY A 100 -3.66 -20.79 -3.72
CA GLY A 100 -3.77 -22.24 -3.77
C GLY A 100 -5.07 -22.80 -3.15
N ASN A 101 -5.94 -21.92 -2.66
CA ASN A 101 -7.31 -22.22 -2.25
C ASN A 101 -8.29 -21.99 -3.41
N ASP A 102 -9.56 -22.37 -3.18
CA ASP A 102 -10.64 -22.19 -4.16
C ASP A 102 -11.07 -20.72 -4.29
N GLU A 103 -10.71 -19.81 -3.39
CA GLU A 103 -11.07 -18.39 -3.47
C GLU A 103 -9.97 -17.57 -4.15
N ALA A 104 -10.33 -16.84 -5.20
CA ALA A 104 -9.43 -15.92 -5.88
C ALA A 104 -9.27 -14.61 -5.09
N VAL A 105 -8.03 -14.15 -5.00
CA VAL A 105 -7.69 -12.84 -4.44
C VAL A 105 -7.82 -11.72 -5.47
N GLU A 106 -7.78 -12.07 -6.75
CA GLU A 106 -7.83 -11.14 -7.87
C GLU A 106 -8.38 -11.85 -9.11
N LEU A 107 -9.28 -11.20 -9.83
CA LEU A 107 -9.73 -11.59 -11.17
C LEU A 107 -9.21 -10.57 -12.19
N ARG A 108 -8.62 -11.03 -13.27
CA ARG A 108 -8.12 -10.19 -14.35
C ARG A 108 -8.78 -10.56 -15.66
N ILE A 109 -9.10 -9.54 -16.45
CA ILE A 109 -9.80 -9.70 -17.72
C ILE A 109 -9.05 -8.92 -18.79
N LEU A 110 -8.68 -9.57 -19.87
CA LEU A 110 -7.98 -8.98 -21.01
C LEU A 110 -9.01 -8.35 -21.95
N LEU A 111 -8.88 -7.06 -22.25
CA LEU A 111 -9.90 -6.27 -22.96
C LEU A 111 -9.47 -5.90 -24.38
N ALA A 112 -8.18 -5.64 -24.60
CA ALA A 112 -7.66 -5.21 -25.88
C ALA A 112 -6.23 -5.72 -26.10
N ASN A 113 -5.81 -5.76 -27.37
CA ASN A 113 -4.42 -5.98 -27.72
C ASN A 113 -3.60 -4.76 -27.33
N ASP A 114 -2.43 -4.98 -26.75
CA ASP A 114 -1.51 -3.91 -26.34
C ASP A 114 -0.06 -4.32 -26.66
N PRO A 115 0.36 -4.28 -27.94
CA PRO A 115 1.69 -4.73 -28.35
C PRO A 115 2.84 -4.07 -27.58
N ASP A 116 2.73 -2.77 -27.29
CA ASP A 116 3.77 -2.03 -26.55
C ASP A 116 3.78 -2.44 -25.07
N GLY A 117 2.61 -2.62 -24.45
CA GLY A 117 2.52 -3.14 -23.09
C GLY A 117 3.02 -4.58 -22.99
N ASP A 118 2.65 -5.43 -23.94
CA ASP A 118 3.03 -6.83 -24.03
C ASP A 118 4.55 -7.00 -24.21
N ALA A 119 5.21 -6.09 -24.93
CA ALA A 119 6.66 -6.08 -25.10
C ALA A 119 7.43 -5.87 -23.79
N THR A 120 6.80 -5.29 -22.76
CA THR A 120 7.41 -5.09 -21.43
C THR A 120 7.23 -6.29 -20.50
N VAL A 121 6.38 -7.25 -20.84
CA VAL A 121 6.10 -8.41 -20.00
C VAL A 121 7.27 -9.40 -20.09
N PRO A 122 7.91 -9.78 -18.97
CA PRO A 122 8.99 -10.75 -19.00
C PRO A 122 8.52 -12.08 -19.60
N ALA A 123 9.34 -12.72 -20.44
CA ALA A 123 8.97 -13.91 -21.20
C ALA A 123 8.40 -15.05 -20.34
N GLN A 124 8.88 -15.19 -19.10
CA GLN A 124 8.38 -16.16 -18.12
C GLN A 124 6.93 -15.90 -17.64
N PHE A 125 6.36 -14.73 -17.90
CA PHE A 125 4.97 -14.39 -17.56
C PHE A 125 4.04 -14.38 -18.78
N ALA A 126 4.58 -14.31 -20.00
CA ALA A 126 3.78 -14.23 -21.23
C ALA A 126 2.80 -15.41 -21.37
N HIS A 127 3.26 -16.63 -21.07
CA HIS A 127 2.44 -17.85 -21.15
C HIS A 127 1.37 -17.98 -20.05
N LYS A 128 1.38 -17.09 -19.04
CA LYS A 128 0.38 -17.07 -17.96
C LYS A 128 -0.89 -16.29 -18.36
N ARG A 129 -0.83 -15.48 -19.42
CA ARG A 129 -1.97 -14.68 -19.89
C ARG A 129 -2.98 -15.53 -20.66
N PRO A 130 -4.25 -15.13 -20.70
CA PRO A 130 -5.23 -15.72 -21.58
C PRO A 130 -4.81 -15.57 -23.05
N SER A 131 -5.09 -16.58 -23.86
CA SER A 131 -4.85 -16.56 -25.31
C SER A 131 -5.85 -15.71 -26.11
N HIS A 132 -6.99 -15.33 -25.52
CA HIS A 132 -8.01 -14.50 -26.16
C HIS A 132 -8.33 -13.26 -25.33
N LEU A 133 -8.88 -12.25 -26.00
CA LEU A 133 -9.54 -11.11 -25.35
C LEU A 133 -10.90 -11.55 -24.81
N LEU A 134 -11.46 -10.78 -23.89
CA LEU A 134 -12.86 -10.90 -23.49
C LEU A 134 -13.74 -10.82 -24.74
N SER A 135 -14.48 -11.90 -24.98
CA SER A 135 -15.57 -11.89 -25.95
C SER A 135 -16.84 -11.49 -25.20
N GLY A 136 -17.31 -10.25 -25.38
CA GLY A 136 -18.49 -9.73 -24.68
C GLY A 136 -18.28 -8.32 -24.13
N ILE A 137 -18.97 -8.00 -23.03
CA ILE A 137 -18.95 -6.66 -22.44
C ILE A 137 -18.51 -6.70 -20.98
N LEU A 138 -17.78 -5.66 -20.57
CA LEU A 138 -17.44 -5.39 -19.19
C LEU A 138 -18.07 -4.06 -18.78
N THR A 139 -18.78 -4.05 -17.67
CA THR A 139 -19.36 -2.84 -17.07
C THR A 139 -19.04 -2.74 -15.58
N VAL A 140 -19.23 -1.53 -15.03
CA VAL A 140 -19.19 -1.27 -13.59
C VAL A 140 -20.46 -0.51 -13.21
N ASP A 141 -21.26 -1.11 -12.33
CA ASP A 141 -22.63 -0.68 -12.03
C ASP A 141 -23.44 -0.41 -13.31
N GLY A 142 -23.34 -1.32 -14.28
CA GLY A 142 -24.04 -1.24 -15.57
C GLY A 142 -23.54 -0.14 -16.52
N ARG A 143 -22.47 0.59 -16.18
CA ARG A 143 -21.86 1.62 -17.04
C ARG A 143 -20.60 1.09 -17.73
N ALA A 144 -20.34 1.59 -18.94
CA ALA A 144 -19.07 1.31 -19.62
C ALA A 144 -17.88 1.81 -18.78
N PRO A 145 -16.68 1.20 -18.89
CA PRO A 145 -15.53 1.55 -18.06
C PRO A 145 -15.21 3.05 -18.01
N LEU A 146 -15.16 3.73 -19.17
CA LEU A 146 -14.89 5.17 -19.22
C LEU A 146 -15.93 6.02 -18.48
N ASP A 147 -17.20 5.64 -18.55
CA ASP A 147 -18.31 6.36 -17.91
C ASP A 147 -18.40 6.08 -16.40
N ALA A 148 -17.81 4.97 -15.95
CA ALA A 148 -17.77 4.59 -14.55
C ALA A 148 -16.65 5.30 -13.78
N ILE A 149 -15.54 5.61 -14.45
CA ILE A 149 -14.36 6.21 -13.84
C ILE A 149 -14.62 7.69 -13.46
N PRO A 150 -14.30 8.11 -12.22
CA PRO A 150 -14.44 9.50 -11.81
C PRO A 150 -13.61 10.47 -12.66
N ALA A 151 -14.14 11.67 -12.94
CA ALA A 151 -13.44 12.67 -13.75
C ALA A 151 -12.08 13.09 -13.16
N GLU A 152 -11.95 13.13 -11.83
CA GLU A 152 -10.69 13.40 -11.15
C GLU A 152 -9.65 12.29 -11.39
N GLU A 153 -10.08 11.02 -11.35
CA GLU A 153 -9.20 9.87 -11.63
C GLU A 153 -8.72 9.93 -13.09
N LEU A 154 -9.60 10.23 -14.05
CA LEU A 154 -9.26 10.40 -15.46
C LEU A 154 -8.24 11.51 -15.71
N ARG A 155 -8.36 12.66 -15.04
CA ARG A 155 -7.38 13.76 -15.15
C ARG A 155 -6.00 13.37 -14.61
N ASN A 156 -5.95 12.45 -13.66
CA ASN A 156 -4.72 11.95 -13.05
C ASN A 156 -4.18 10.67 -13.70
N ALA A 157 -4.70 10.28 -14.87
CA ALA A 157 -4.29 9.06 -15.56
C ALA A 157 -2.77 8.95 -15.73
N TYR A 158 -2.25 7.72 -15.59
CA TYR A 158 -0.85 7.42 -15.85
C TYR A 158 -0.62 5.99 -16.36
N LEU A 159 -0.73 4.98 -15.49
CA LEU A 159 -0.62 3.56 -15.86
C LEU A 159 -1.95 2.83 -15.76
N PHE A 160 -2.81 3.27 -14.84
CA PHE A 160 -4.12 2.69 -14.59
C PHE A 160 -5.06 3.73 -14.02
N LEU A 161 -6.35 3.39 -13.99
CA LEU A 161 -7.43 4.15 -13.38
C LEU A 161 -8.23 3.24 -12.44
N ASN A 162 -8.63 3.77 -11.29
CA ASN A 162 -9.38 3.04 -10.29
C ASN A 162 -10.86 3.42 -10.32
N VAL A 163 -11.70 2.42 -10.14
CA VAL A 163 -13.10 2.63 -9.76
C VAL A 163 -13.44 1.69 -8.60
N ASN A 164 -14.19 2.21 -7.64
CA ASN A 164 -14.70 1.41 -6.53
C ASN A 164 -16.23 1.40 -6.57
N THR A 165 -16.82 0.23 -6.37
CA THR A 165 -18.25 0.06 -6.16
C THR A 165 -18.48 -0.82 -4.92
N GLY A 166 -19.03 -0.22 -3.87
CA GLY A 166 -18.99 -0.82 -2.54
C GLY A 166 -17.57 -1.15 -2.11
N ASN A 167 -17.33 -2.41 -1.79
CA ASN A 167 -16.01 -2.93 -1.41
C ASN A 167 -15.22 -3.53 -2.59
N TRP A 168 -15.81 -3.57 -3.78
CA TRP A 168 -15.13 -4.05 -4.97
C TRP A 168 -14.33 -2.93 -5.62
N ARG A 169 -13.09 -3.24 -5.99
CA ARG A 169 -12.22 -2.35 -6.76
C ARG A 169 -11.97 -2.96 -8.13
N ALA A 170 -12.16 -2.16 -9.16
CA ALA A 170 -11.69 -2.46 -10.50
C ALA A 170 -10.59 -1.45 -10.89
N ILE A 171 -9.42 -1.97 -11.25
CA ILE A 171 -8.25 -1.22 -11.68
C ILE A 171 -8.09 -1.46 -13.18
N PHE A 172 -8.36 -0.44 -13.99
CA PHE A 172 -8.26 -0.49 -15.44
C PHE A 172 -6.87 -0.05 -15.87
N PHE A 173 -6.08 -0.94 -16.45
CA PHE A 173 -4.74 -0.64 -16.92
C PHE A 173 -4.79 -0.05 -18.31
N LEU A 174 -4.13 1.10 -18.49
CA LEU A 174 -4.12 1.81 -19.76
C LEU A 174 -3.42 0.98 -20.83
N ASN A 175 -3.98 1.01 -22.04
CA ASN A 175 -3.35 0.45 -23.23
C ASN A 175 -2.10 1.28 -23.57
N ALA A 176 -0.91 0.70 -23.45
CA ALA A 176 0.33 1.43 -23.69
C ALA A 176 0.50 1.80 -25.16
N THR A 177 -0.01 1.00 -26.10
CA THR A 177 0.00 1.34 -27.53
C THR A 177 -0.85 2.56 -27.86
N GLU A 178 -2.07 2.66 -27.31
CA GLU A 178 -2.98 3.77 -27.64
C GLU A 178 -2.82 4.99 -26.72
N CYS A 179 -2.53 4.77 -25.43
CA CYS A 179 -2.43 5.82 -24.40
C CYS A 179 -0.97 6.11 -23.98
N GLY A 180 0.02 5.50 -24.61
CA GLY A 180 1.43 5.58 -24.17
C GLY A 180 2.05 6.96 -24.19
N GLU A 181 1.42 7.95 -24.83
CA GLU A 181 1.85 9.35 -24.72
C GLU A 181 1.85 9.83 -23.27
N ILE A 182 0.83 9.46 -22.50
CA ILE A 182 0.70 9.83 -21.08
C ILE A 182 1.91 9.32 -20.28
N GLN A 183 2.42 8.12 -20.61
CA GLN A 183 3.57 7.53 -19.93
C GLN A 183 4.90 8.18 -20.31
N ARG A 184 4.98 8.74 -21.52
CA ARG A 184 6.16 9.44 -22.06
C ARG A 184 6.23 10.91 -21.64
N MET A 185 5.13 11.48 -21.13
CA MET A 185 5.12 12.86 -20.61
C MET A 185 6.01 13.01 -19.39
N GLU A 186 6.68 14.15 -19.32
CA GLU A 186 7.40 14.54 -18.10
C GLU A 186 6.43 14.73 -16.94
N SER A 187 6.86 14.39 -15.73
CA SER A 187 5.98 14.42 -14.55
C SER A 187 5.41 15.81 -14.25
N SER A 188 6.18 16.88 -14.53
CA SER A 188 5.73 18.27 -14.37
C SER A 188 4.67 18.66 -15.40
N GLU A 189 4.85 18.24 -16.66
CA GLU A 189 3.90 18.46 -17.75
C GLU A 189 2.58 17.75 -17.45
N ARG A 190 2.63 16.47 -17.10
CA ARG A 190 1.44 15.67 -16.79
C ARG A 190 0.64 16.28 -15.63
N ARG A 191 1.32 16.76 -14.57
CA ARG A 191 0.65 17.46 -13.46
C ARG A 191 -0.03 18.75 -13.91
N ALA A 192 0.63 19.55 -14.75
CA ALA A 192 0.02 20.78 -15.28
C ALA A 192 -1.23 20.46 -16.13
N LYS A 193 -1.17 19.41 -16.96
CA LYS A 193 -2.29 18.93 -17.77
C LYS A 193 -3.38 18.20 -16.97
N ALA A 194 -3.11 17.79 -15.73
CA ALA A 194 -4.11 17.21 -14.82
C ALA A 194 -4.99 18.27 -14.14
N GLU A 195 -4.57 19.54 -14.14
CA GLU A 195 -5.42 20.68 -13.74
C GLU A 195 -6.47 21.02 -14.81
N THR A 196 -6.29 20.52 -16.04
CA THR A 196 -7.24 20.59 -17.16
C THR A 196 -7.72 19.19 -17.52
N ASP A 197 -8.56 19.06 -18.54
CA ASP A 197 -9.02 17.74 -19.04
C ASP A 197 -8.08 17.16 -20.11
N GLU A 198 -6.92 17.75 -20.39
CA GLU A 198 -6.03 17.30 -21.48
C GLU A 198 -5.56 15.85 -21.34
N VAL A 199 -5.19 15.42 -20.13
CA VAL A 199 -4.82 14.01 -19.87
C VAL A 199 -6.04 13.10 -20.04
N ALA A 200 -7.20 13.53 -19.52
CA ALA A 200 -8.44 12.77 -19.61
C ALA A 200 -8.89 12.61 -21.08
N ASP A 201 -8.69 13.64 -21.90
CA ASP A 201 -9.08 13.65 -23.32
C ASP A 201 -8.23 12.70 -24.16
N ILE A 202 -6.96 12.49 -23.82
CA ILE A 202 -6.14 11.43 -24.45
C ILE A 202 -6.75 10.06 -24.19
N VAL A 203 -7.14 9.78 -22.95
CA VAL A 203 -7.78 8.50 -22.59
C VAL A 203 -9.14 8.35 -23.31
N ARG A 204 -9.95 9.41 -23.37
CA ARG A 204 -11.26 9.39 -24.05
C ARG A 204 -11.15 9.24 -25.57
N ALA A 205 -10.07 9.74 -26.16
CA ALA A 205 -9.85 9.68 -27.61
C ALA A 205 -9.36 8.31 -28.08
N ALA A 206 -8.77 7.51 -27.19
CA ALA A 206 -8.32 6.15 -27.51
C ALA A 206 -9.52 5.22 -27.80
N PRO A 207 -9.52 4.49 -28.93
CA PRO A 207 -10.54 3.48 -29.22
C PRO A 207 -10.65 2.36 -28.17
N HIS A 208 -9.52 1.93 -27.63
CA HIS A 208 -9.38 0.88 -26.62
C HIS A 208 -8.45 1.37 -25.50
N PRO A 209 -8.92 2.29 -24.63
CA PRO A 209 -8.08 2.95 -23.63
C PRO A 209 -7.51 1.98 -22.59
N PHE A 210 -8.11 0.80 -22.44
CA PHE A 210 -7.75 -0.19 -21.43
C PHE A 210 -7.34 -1.51 -22.08
N ALA A 211 -6.13 -1.98 -21.74
CA ALA A 211 -5.66 -3.28 -22.19
C ALA A 211 -6.28 -4.40 -21.36
N TRP A 212 -6.44 -4.19 -20.05
CA TRP A 212 -7.01 -5.17 -19.13
C TRP A 212 -7.52 -4.51 -17.85
N VAL A 213 -8.35 -5.23 -17.10
CA VAL A 213 -8.81 -4.83 -15.77
C VAL A 213 -8.39 -5.85 -14.72
N SER A 214 -8.12 -5.38 -13.51
CA SER A 214 -7.99 -6.16 -12.29
C SER A 214 -9.18 -5.88 -11.38
N ILE A 215 -9.85 -6.92 -10.90
CA ILE A 215 -11.01 -6.85 -10.01
C ILE A 215 -10.66 -7.60 -8.73
N SER A 216 -10.86 -6.94 -7.59
CA SER A 216 -10.60 -7.52 -6.28
C SER A 216 -11.60 -7.00 -5.25
N TYR A 217 -11.85 -7.81 -4.22
CA TYR A 217 -12.64 -7.39 -3.07
C TYR A 217 -11.71 -6.79 -2.01
N ASN A 218 -11.92 -5.51 -1.69
CA ASN A 218 -11.25 -4.88 -0.56
C ASN A 218 -12.04 -5.19 0.70
N THR A 219 -11.54 -6.13 1.49
CA THR A 219 -12.08 -6.35 2.84
C THR A 219 -12.00 -5.05 3.62
N PRO A 220 -13.13 -4.50 4.10
CA PRO A 220 -13.11 -3.30 4.93
C PRO A 220 -12.19 -3.53 6.11
N LYS A 221 -11.27 -2.59 6.35
CA LYS A 221 -10.50 -2.59 7.61
C LYS A 221 -11.52 -2.51 8.75
N ILE A 222 -11.55 -3.52 9.62
CA ILE A 222 -12.41 -3.48 10.81
C ILE A 222 -11.91 -2.33 11.66
N VAL A 223 -12.62 -1.21 11.60
CA VAL A 223 -12.32 -0.04 12.42
C VAL A 223 -12.71 -0.37 13.85
N LYS A 224 -11.72 -0.78 14.66
CA LYS A 224 -11.92 -0.91 16.10
C LYS A 224 -12.25 0.47 16.67
N LYS A 225 -13.17 0.57 17.62
CA LYS A 225 -13.31 1.83 18.38
C LYS A 225 -12.03 2.03 19.19
N SER A 226 -11.59 3.28 19.32
CA SER A 226 -10.53 3.62 20.27
C SER A 226 -10.91 3.10 21.65
N SER A 227 -10.00 2.37 22.29
CA SER A 227 -10.20 1.86 23.65
C SER A 227 -10.32 3.01 24.66
N GLY A 228 -9.81 4.19 24.32
CA GLY A 228 -9.77 5.35 25.19
C GLY A 228 -8.64 5.30 26.22
N LYS A 229 -7.75 4.30 26.17
CA LYS A 229 -6.62 4.17 27.11
C LYS A 229 -5.64 5.35 27.06
N TRP A 230 -5.57 6.04 25.92
CA TRP A 230 -4.72 7.21 25.72
C TRP A 230 -5.38 8.54 26.12
N LYS A 231 -6.56 8.51 26.74
CA LYS A 231 -7.15 9.73 27.31
C LYS A 231 -6.38 10.12 28.56
N HIS A 232 -6.04 11.40 28.66
CA HIS A 232 -5.45 11.94 29.88
C HIS A 232 -6.42 11.77 31.05
N PRO A 233 -5.93 11.32 32.22
CA PRO A 233 -6.74 11.34 33.42
C PRO A 233 -7.07 12.79 33.79
N ALA A 234 -8.19 12.99 34.49
CA ALA A 234 -8.52 14.30 35.03
C ALA A 234 -7.42 14.73 36.02
N PRO A 235 -6.91 15.98 35.95
CA PRO A 235 -5.91 16.45 36.90
C PRO A 235 -6.50 16.40 38.31
N SER A 236 -5.85 15.69 39.23
CA SER A 236 -6.24 15.63 40.64
C SER A 236 -5.50 16.65 41.51
N GLU A 237 -4.51 17.33 40.94
CA GLU A 237 -3.64 18.29 41.61
C GLU A 237 -3.11 19.35 40.61
N PRO A 238 -2.47 20.44 41.10
CA PRO A 238 -1.90 21.46 40.23
C PRO A 238 -0.87 20.90 39.25
N SER A 239 -0.92 21.38 38.00
CA SER A 239 0.00 20.99 36.93
C SER A 239 1.01 22.10 36.61
N LEU A 240 2.18 21.72 36.11
CA LEU A 240 3.20 22.63 35.62
C LEU A 240 2.73 23.32 34.33
N GLU A 241 2.86 24.64 34.30
CA GLU A 241 2.65 25.47 33.12
C GLU A 241 4.00 25.74 32.45
N LEU A 242 4.31 24.98 31.41
CA LEU A 242 5.57 25.09 30.65
C LEU A 242 5.25 25.63 29.26
N ALA A 243 5.62 26.89 29.00
CA ALA A 243 5.27 27.57 27.74
C ALA A 243 6.09 27.07 26.54
N SER A 244 7.36 26.71 26.79
CA SER A 244 8.24 26.14 25.77
C SER A 244 7.93 24.66 25.56
N PHE A 245 7.44 24.30 24.37
CA PHE A 245 7.13 22.92 24.04
C PHE A 245 8.38 22.01 24.06
N PRO A 246 9.53 22.41 23.48
CA PRO A 246 10.76 21.62 23.59
C PRO A 246 11.25 21.42 25.04
N PHE A 247 11.23 22.46 25.87
CA PHE A 247 11.61 22.32 27.30
C PHE A 247 10.65 21.39 28.05
N ARG A 248 9.35 21.48 27.73
CA ARG A 248 8.35 20.56 28.25
C ARG A 248 8.62 19.12 27.84
N LEU A 249 9.05 18.87 26.60
CA LEU A 249 9.44 17.53 26.16
C LEU A 249 10.63 17.00 26.96
N ALA A 250 11.66 17.82 27.21
CA ALA A 250 12.80 17.41 28.05
C ALA A 250 12.37 17.00 29.48
N VAL A 251 11.46 17.76 30.09
CA VAL A 251 10.89 17.41 31.41
C VAL A 251 10.07 16.11 31.35
N ILE A 252 9.34 15.88 30.25
CA ILE A 252 8.60 14.63 30.05
C ILE A 252 9.56 13.47 29.81
N GLN A 253 10.65 13.64 29.05
CA GLN A 253 11.68 12.61 28.87
C GLN A 253 12.16 12.12 30.24
N GLU A 254 12.65 13.04 31.07
CA GLU A 254 13.16 12.72 32.40
C GLU A 254 12.10 12.02 33.27
N LEU A 255 10.90 12.60 33.38
CA LEU A 255 9.89 12.08 34.31
C LEU A 255 9.21 10.80 33.81
N MET A 256 9.00 10.65 32.51
CA MET A 256 8.23 9.53 31.93
C MET A 256 9.14 8.39 31.47
N TYR A 257 10.26 8.71 30.81
CA TYR A 257 11.08 7.71 30.14
C TYR A 257 12.25 7.25 31.01
N GLU A 258 12.87 8.16 31.78
CA GLU A 258 13.99 7.83 32.68
C GLU A 258 13.53 7.39 34.07
N GLN A 259 12.58 8.11 34.67
CA GLN A 259 12.17 7.88 36.07
C GLN A 259 10.90 7.03 36.23
N ASP A 260 10.14 6.78 35.16
CA ASP A 260 8.79 6.18 35.19
C ASP A 260 7.84 6.85 36.23
N ALA A 261 8.04 8.13 36.50
CA ALA A 261 7.29 8.92 37.49
C ALA A 261 6.03 9.60 36.92
N LEU A 262 5.95 9.72 35.59
CA LEU A 262 4.84 10.31 34.86
C LEU A 262 4.14 9.25 34.00
N SER A 263 2.83 9.08 34.20
CA SER A 263 2.03 8.04 33.55
C SER A 263 0.83 8.60 32.79
N PRO A 264 0.32 7.90 31.76
CA PRO A 264 0.86 6.67 31.18
C PRO A 264 2.15 6.91 30.38
N ARG A 265 3.07 5.92 30.34
CA ARG A 265 4.22 5.95 29.43
C ARG A 265 3.70 5.90 28.00
N PHE A 266 4.05 6.91 27.20
CA PHE A 266 3.52 7.05 25.85
C PHE A 266 4.29 6.20 24.84
N ASP A 267 3.56 5.54 23.95
CA ASP A 267 4.07 4.74 22.85
C ASP A 267 3.32 5.12 21.57
N VAL A 268 4.02 5.67 20.58
CA VAL A 268 3.43 6.14 19.33
C VAL A 268 2.83 5.02 18.49
N TYR A 269 3.41 3.81 18.52
CA TYR A 269 2.93 2.67 17.75
C TYR A 269 1.62 2.17 18.33
N ASP A 270 1.55 2.01 19.64
CA ASP A 270 0.31 1.59 20.32
C ASP A 270 -0.74 2.72 20.33
N PHE A 271 -0.32 3.99 20.37
CA PHE A 271 -1.20 5.14 20.18
C PHE A 271 -1.83 5.15 18.79
N ALA A 272 -1.02 4.96 17.74
CA ALA A 272 -1.46 5.02 16.36
C ALA A 272 -2.44 3.90 16.02
N GLN A 273 -2.28 2.71 16.62
CA GLN A 273 -3.22 1.60 16.45
C GLN A 273 -4.56 1.82 17.16
N ASP A 274 -4.60 2.59 18.26
CA ASP A 274 -5.78 2.79 19.10
C ASP A 274 -6.59 4.08 18.78
N GLN A 275 -6.45 4.67 17.59
CA GLN A 275 -7.23 5.84 17.17
C GLN A 275 -8.55 5.50 16.45
N GLY A 276 -8.82 4.21 16.26
CA GLY A 276 -9.97 3.71 15.53
C GLY A 276 -9.99 4.15 14.07
N ALA A 277 -10.99 4.93 13.65
CA ALA A 277 -11.09 5.36 12.25
C ALA A 277 -9.93 6.25 11.81
N ARG A 278 -9.19 6.82 12.78
CA ARG A 278 -8.03 7.68 12.58
C ARG A 278 -6.72 6.96 12.86
N SER A 279 -6.72 5.62 12.95
CA SER A 279 -5.49 4.86 13.13
C SER A 279 -4.58 5.04 11.91
N PHE A 280 -3.28 5.07 12.15
CA PHE A 280 -2.26 5.38 11.14
C PHE A 280 -1.04 4.49 11.37
N ASP A 281 -0.18 4.38 10.36
CA ASP A 281 1.17 3.83 10.53
C ASP A 281 2.12 5.00 10.82
N PRO A 282 2.81 5.03 11.98
CA PRO A 282 3.77 6.07 12.29
C PRO A 282 4.88 6.22 11.23
N TYR A 283 5.25 5.13 10.53
CA TYR A 283 6.31 5.16 9.52
C TYR A 283 5.85 5.77 8.17
N GLU A 284 4.55 5.88 7.92
CA GLU A 284 4.05 6.48 6.67
C GLU A 284 3.99 8.02 6.72
N LEU A 285 4.24 8.62 7.88
CA LEU A 285 4.07 10.06 8.11
C LEU A 285 5.34 10.90 7.87
N GLY A 286 6.44 10.27 7.47
CA GLY A 286 7.69 10.95 7.12
C GLY A 286 8.43 11.55 8.31
N ASP A 287 9.07 12.71 8.08
CA ASP A 287 10.02 13.36 9.00
C ASP A 287 9.41 14.55 9.76
N GLU A 288 8.09 14.73 9.69
CA GLU A 288 7.39 15.81 10.39
C GLU A 288 6.78 15.34 11.73
N ILE A 289 6.62 16.28 12.67
CA ILE A 289 5.94 15.99 13.94
C ILE A 289 4.50 15.51 13.70
N ILE A 290 4.18 14.32 14.19
CA ILE A 290 2.83 13.76 14.13
C ILE A 290 1.85 14.66 14.92
N PRO A 291 0.85 15.30 14.28
CA PRO A 291 0.02 16.32 14.93
C PRO A 291 -0.81 15.81 16.12
N SER A 292 -1.30 14.58 16.04
CA SER A 292 -2.06 13.93 17.11
C SER A 292 -1.21 13.66 18.35
N VAL A 293 0.03 13.21 18.15
CA VAL A 293 1.02 12.97 19.22
C VAL A 293 1.45 14.29 19.87
N ARG A 294 1.76 15.31 19.06
CA ARG A 294 2.06 16.67 19.56
C ARG A 294 0.94 17.20 20.46
N THR A 295 -0.31 17.00 20.03
CA THR A 295 -1.49 17.41 20.79
C THR A 295 -1.61 16.64 22.10
N TRP A 296 -1.27 15.34 22.08
CA TRP A 296 -1.26 14.50 23.28
C TRP A 296 -0.27 15.03 24.32
N PHE A 297 1.00 15.21 23.97
CA PHE A 297 2.03 15.71 24.90
C PHE A 297 1.77 17.14 25.39
N ARG A 298 1.17 18.01 24.56
CA ARG A 298 0.75 19.35 24.99
C ARG A 298 -0.31 19.32 26.08
N LYS A 299 -1.21 18.34 26.04
CA LYS A 299 -2.34 18.23 26.99
C LYS A 299 -2.02 17.40 28.23
N LEU A 300 -0.88 16.69 28.26
CA LEU A 300 -0.49 15.84 29.38
C LEU A 300 -0.34 16.66 30.67
N SER A 301 -1.12 16.37 31.71
CA SER A 301 -0.91 17.06 32.99
C SER A 301 0.36 16.55 33.65
N ILE A 302 1.31 17.45 33.92
CA ILE A 302 2.54 17.15 34.68
C ILE A 302 2.36 17.73 36.08
N PRO A 303 2.15 16.91 37.13
CA PRO A 303 1.95 17.43 38.47
C PRO A 303 3.11 18.27 39.00
N VAL A 304 2.81 19.38 39.67
CA VAL A 304 3.82 20.30 40.23
C VAL A 304 4.80 19.60 41.16
N ARG A 305 4.34 18.62 41.96
CA ARG A 305 5.20 17.86 42.88
C ARG A 305 6.34 17.11 42.19
N LEU A 306 6.20 16.78 40.90
CA LEU A 306 7.24 16.07 40.15
C LEU A 306 8.40 16.99 39.77
N ALA A 307 8.22 18.32 39.79
CA ALA A 307 9.32 19.25 39.53
C ALA A 307 10.49 19.10 40.53
N GLU A 308 10.20 18.69 41.77
CA GLU A 308 11.20 18.40 42.80
C GLU A 308 12.02 17.14 42.51
N ARG A 309 11.63 16.30 41.53
CA ARG A 309 12.38 15.12 41.12
C ARG A 309 13.36 15.37 39.98
N VAL A 310 13.25 16.52 39.32
CA VAL A 310 14.09 16.85 38.18
C VAL A 310 15.34 17.56 38.70
N GLU A 311 16.43 16.80 38.81
CA GLU A 311 17.72 17.31 39.29
C GLU A 311 18.70 17.57 38.13
N THR A 312 18.64 16.71 37.12
CA THR A 312 19.39 16.81 35.87
C THR A 312 18.43 16.65 34.70
N LEU A 313 18.69 17.34 33.59
CA LEU A 313 18.07 17.05 32.29
C LEU A 313 19.18 16.69 31.29
N VAL A 314 18.99 15.59 30.57
CA VAL A 314 19.87 15.18 29.47
C VAL A 314 19.16 15.47 28.16
N LEU A 315 19.76 16.34 27.35
CA LEU A 315 19.27 16.71 26.03
C LEU A 315 20.12 15.98 25.00
N ASP A 316 19.59 14.88 24.49
CA ASP A 316 20.26 14.01 23.52
C ASP A 316 19.29 13.74 22.36
N GLY A 317 19.77 13.85 21.12
CA GLY A 317 18.97 13.55 19.93
C GLY A 317 18.41 12.12 19.93
N GLY A 318 19.06 11.19 20.63
CA GLY A 318 18.63 9.82 20.84
C GLY A 318 17.53 9.62 21.89
N ASN A 319 17.07 10.66 22.59
CA ASN A 319 16.03 10.56 23.61
C ASN A 319 14.72 9.97 23.04
N ASP A 320 14.12 9.03 23.78
CA ASP A 320 12.92 8.29 23.38
C ASP A 320 11.78 9.21 22.92
N ILE A 321 11.55 10.32 23.64
CA ILE A 321 10.42 11.21 23.41
C ILE A 321 10.40 11.78 21.99
N TYR A 322 11.56 12.05 21.39
CA TYR A 322 11.64 12.64 20.06
C TYR A 322 11.14 11.65 19.00
N ARG A 323 11.52 10.37 19.13
CA ARG A 323 11.03 9.28 18.27
C ARG A 323 9.55 8.96 18.47
N GLN A 324 8.94 9.39 19.58
CA GLN A 324 7.49 9.32 19.71
C GLN A 324 6.78 10.36 18.84
N LEU A 325 7.39 11.54 18.64
CA LEU A 325 6.81 12.61 17.83
C LEU A 325 7.15 12.47 16.35
N ILE A 326 8.36 12.02 16.03
CA ILE A 326 8.89 11.82 14.68
C ILE A 326 9.67 10.48 14.69
N PRO A 327 9.05 9.35 14.30
CA PRO A 327 9.68 8.02 14.39
C PRO A 327 11.03 7.88 13.68
N HIS A 328 11.25 8.68 12.62
CA HIS A 328 12.47 8.67 11.81
C HIS A 328 13.50 9.71 12.22
N TRP A 329 13.23 10.54 13.24
CA TRP A 329 14.15 11.64 13.56
C TRP A 329 15.50 11.11 14.02
N ASP A 330 16.53 11.57 13.32
CA ASP A 330 17.93 11.18 13.48
C ASP A 330 18.69 12.10 14.44
N GLY A 331 18.09 13.22 14.85
CA GLY A 331 18.69 14.18 15.77
C GLY A 331 19.42 15.34 15.10
N GLU A 332 19.40 15.45 13.77
CA GLU A 332 20.27 16.40 13.05
C GLU A 332 19.66 17.80 12.82
N ASP A 333 18.34 17.97 12.96
CA ASP A 333 17.66 19.25 12.72
C ASP A 333 17.26 20.02 14.00
N ASP A 334 16.79 21.26 13.82
CA ASP A 334 16.48 22.19 14.92
C ASP A 334 15.05 22.06 15.48
N VAL A 335 14.32 20.99 15.11
CA VAL A 335 12.88 20.88 15.39
C VAL A 335 12.57 20.80 16.89
N PHE A 336 13.51 20.27 17.68
CA PHE A 336 13.41 20.14 19.13
C PHE A 336 14.30 21.10 19.93
N ASP A 337 14.84 22.14 19.27
CA ASP A 337 15.67 23.13 19.94
C ASP A 337 14.92 23.91 21.02
N ILE A 338 15.52 23.98 22.21
CA ILE A 338 15.12 24.85 23.30
C ILE A 338 15.72 26.25 23.06
N LYS A 339 15.10 27.01 22.16
CA LYS A 339 15.58 28.36 21.77
C LYS A 339 15.56 29.38 22.92
N SER A 340 14.64 29.22 23.86
CA SER A 340 14.55 30.05 25.08
C SER A 340 13.74 29.35 26.17
N VAL A 341 14.07 29.62 27.43
CA VAL A 341 13.29 29.23 28.62
C VAL A 341 13.05 30.49 29.45
N LYS A 342 11.87 30.63 30.06
CA LYS A 342 11.57 31.76 30.94
C LYS A 342 11.86 31.43 32.39
N ASN A 343 12.09 32.46 33.21
CA ASN A 343 12.29 32.27 34.65
C ASN A 343 11.06 31.67 35.33
N GLU A 344 9.87 31.96 34.84
CA GLU A 344 8.61 31.40 35.34
C GLU A 344 8.52 29.89 35.04
N ASP A 345 8.99 29.44 33.87
CA ASP A 345 9.04 28.01 33.52
C ASP A 345 10.03 27.26 34.45
N LEU A 346 11.11 27.91 34.88
CA LEU A 346 12.12 27.33 35.79
C LEU A 346 11.77 27.45 37.28
N ALA A 347 10.77 28.26 37.64
CA ALA A 347 10.42 28.53 39.03
C ALA A 347 10.05 27.27 39.84
N PRO A 348 9.31 26.29 39.29
CA PRO A 348 8.93 25.08 40.01
C PRO A 348 10.09 24.11 40.26
N PHE A 349 11.16 24.17 39.47
CA PHE A 349 12.27 23.20 39.50
C PHE A 349 13.34 23.62 40.51
N THR A 350 13.04 23.54 41.81
CA THR A 350 13.95 24.01 42.85
C THR A 350 15.18 23.12 43.03
N ARG A 351 15.17 21.90 42.48
CA ARG A 351 16.27 20.93 42.54
C ARG A 351 17.03 20.73 41.23
N LEU A 352 16.60 21.34 40.14
CA LEU A 352 17.36 21.31 38.90
C LEU A 352 18.70 22.02 39.13
N ARG A 353 19.79 21.28 38.99
CA ARG A 353 21.17 21.78 39.17
C ARG A 353 21.96 21.72 37.90
N LYS A 354 21.63 20.79 37.00
CA LYS A 354 22.47 20.48 35.84
C LYS A 354 21.64 20.20 34.59
N ILE A 355 22.13 20.65 33.43
CA ILE A 355 21.67 20.24 32.12
C ILE A 355 22.87 19.76 31.32
N GLN A 356 22.74 18.58 30.71
CA GLN A 356 23.74 18.02 29.80
C GLN A 356 23.20 18.16 28.38
N ASP A 357 23.77 19.04 27.59
CA ASP A 357 23.37 19.30 26.20
C ASP A 357 24.26 18.52 25.23
N ILE A 358 24.04 17.21 25.18
CA ILE A 358 24.79 16.27 24.32
C ILE A 358 24.41 16.51 22.85
N GLY A 359 23.13 16.74 22.57
CA GLY A 359 22.60 16.92 21.21
C GLY A 359 22.70 18.34 20.66
N GLY A 360 23.27 19.30 21.40
CA GLY A 360 23.31 20.70 20.98
C GLY A 360 21.92 21.36 20.83
N LEU A 361 20.94 20.89 21.59
CA LEU A 361 19.53 21.29 21.51
C LEU A 361 19.26 22.61 22.26
N LEU A 362 20.25 23.18 22.95
CA LEU A 362 20.05 24.31 23.84
C LEU A 362 20.55 25.62 23.21
N GLY A 363 19.59 26.47 22.84
CA GLY A 363 19.92 27.76 22.22
C GLY A 363 20.61 28.74 23.18
N PRO A 364 21.44 29.69 22.69
CA PRO A 364 22.23 30.59 23.55
C PRO A 364 21.42 31.40 24.56
N ARG A 365 20.16 31.76 24.23
CA ARG A 365 19.27 32.50 25.15
C ARG A 365 18.75 31.62 26.29
N ALA A 366 18.49 30.35 26.02
CA ALA A 366 18.14 29.39 27.06
C ALA A 366 19.34 29.18 27.99
N GLN A 367 20.54 28.99 27.43
CA GLN A 367 21.77 28.75 28.19
C GLN A 367 22.05 29.90 29.15
N ALA A 368 22.01 31.14 28.66
CA ALA A 368 22.20 32.34 29.48
C ALA A 368 21.18 32.45 30.63
N THR A 369 19.94 32.01 30.41
CA THR A 369 18.90 32.05 31.45
C THR A 369 19.15 31.00 32.53
N LEU A 370 19.58 29.80 32.15
CA LEU A 370 19.92 28.70 33.06
C LEU A 370 21.13 29.05 33.93
N ILE A 371 22.21 29.52 33.31
CA ILE A 371 23.44 29.95 34.00
C ILE A 371 23.13 31.07 35.00
N LYS A 372 22.33 32.07 34.60
CA LYS A 372 21.91 33.15 35.50
C LYS A 372 21.14 32.65 36.73
N ARG A 373 20.49 31.50 36.62
CA ARG A 373 19.74 30.85 37.71
C ARG A 373 20.62 29.91 38.56
N GLY A 374 21.91 29.77 38.22
CA GLY A 374 22.85 28.89 38.91
C GLY A 374 22.69 27.43 38.53
N ILE A 375 22.13 27.13 37.35
CA ILE A 375 22.07 25.78 36.78
C ILE A 375 23.32 25.61 35.91
N GLU A 376 24.07 24.55 36.18
CA GLU A 376 25.23 24.11 35.39
C GLU A 376 24.77 23.61 34.02
N VAL A 377 25.48 23.98 32.96
CA VAL A 377 25.24 23.49 31.61
C VAL A 377 26.55 22.90 31.11
N GLU A 378 26.52 21.61 30.77
CA GLU A 378 27.65 20.88 30.16
C GLU A 378 27.32 20.58 28.71
N ASP A 379 28.23 20.93 27.81
CA ASP A 379 28.15 20.65 26.38
C ASP A 379 29.24 19.60 26.03
N GLU A 380 29.05 18.79 24.99
CA GLU A 380 29.98 17.68 24.64
C GLU A 380 31.45 18.13 24.41
N ASP A 381 31.67 19.39 24.06
CA ASP A 381 32.98 19.95 23.73
C ASP A 381 34.00 19.96 24.89
N GLU A 382 33.57 19.85 26.16
CA GLU A 382 34.50 19.85 27.30
C GLU A 382 35.20 18.50 27.53
N HIS A 383 34.72 17.39 26.96
CA HIS A 383 35.38 16.09 27.13
C HIS A 383 36.62 15.88 26.24
N HIS A 384 36.88 16.74 25.25
CA HIS A 384 38.07 16.67 24.38
C HIS A 384 39.23 17.60 24.74
N GLN A 385 39.11 18.45 25.77
CA GLN A 385 40.22 19.33 26.20
C GLN A 385 41.06 18.75 27.36
N GLY A 386 40.79 17.53 27.83
CA GLY A 386 41.48 16.90 28.97
C GLY A 386 42.59 15.89 28.66
N LEU A 387 42.88 15.58 27.39
CA LEU A 387 43.97 14.66 27.01
C LEU A 387 44.98 15.37 26.11
N GLY A 388 45.60 16.41 26.66
CA GLY A 388 46.75 17.06 26.08
C GLY A 388 47.54 17.77 27.17
N LEU A 389 48.78 17.30 27.38
CA LEU A 389 49.78 17.72 28.38
C LEU A 389 49.72 16.96 29.71
N ASP A 390 50.33 15.77 29.73
CA ASP A 390 51.66 15.59 30.33
C ASP A 390 52.40 14.39 29.70
#